data_AF-A0A8T4S2E5-F1
#
_entry.id   AF-A0A8T4S2E5-F1
#
_cell.length_a   1.000
_cell.length_b   1.000
_cell.length_c   1.000
_cell.angle_alpha   90.00
_cell.angle_beta   90.00
_cell.angle_gamma   90.00
#
_symmetry.space_group_name_H-M   'P 1'
#
loop_
_entity.id
_entity.type
_entity.pdbx_description
1 polymer ?
#
loop_
_entity_poly.entity_id
_entity_poly.type
_entity_poly.pdbx_seq_one_letter_code
_entity_poly.pdbx_strand_id
1 'polypeptide(L)' 'MEETIKINKQLMDNIRILVKKSKMFNNEQDFIEQAIIKQMSRLKDL' A
#
# COMPACT_ATOMS: atom_id res chain seq x y z
N MET A 1 -4.70 -16.00 14.28
CA MET A 1 -5.64 -14.87 14.15
C MET A 1 -5.00 -13.93 13.14
N GLU A 2 -5.66 -13.66 12.02
CA GLU A 2 -5.15 -12.63 11.09
C GLU A 2 -5.38 -11.25 11.73
N GLU A 3 -4.30 -10.59 12.11
CA GLU A 3 -4.35 -9.21 12.59
C GLU A 3 -4.63 -8.30 11.39
N THR A 4 -5.83 -7.75 11.35
CA THR A 4 -6.21 -6.79 10.31
C THR A 4 -5.84 -5.38 10.74
N ILE A 5 -5.09 -4.68 9.88
CA ILE A 5 -4.70 -3.29 10.12
C ILE A 5 -5.81 -2.37 9.64
N LYS A 6 -6.34 -1.54 10.53
CA LYS A 6 -7.32 -0.51 10.17
C LYS A 6 -6.62 0.68 9.52
N ILE A 7 -6.93 0.92 8.25
CA ILE A 7 -6.43 2.08 7.50
C ILE A 7 -7.52 3.17 7.52
N ASN A 8 -7.10 4.42 7.70
CA ASN A 8 -8.00 5.57 7.61
C ASN A 8 -8.70 5.61 6.24
N LYS A 9 -10.02 5.88 6.24
CA LYS A 9 -10.84 5.90 5.02
C LYS A 9 -10.31 6.84 3.94
N GLN A 10 -9.92 8.06 4.31
CA GLN A 10 -9.40 9.06 3.36
C GLN A 10 -8.09 8.56 2.71
N LEU A 11 -7.22 7.93 3.49
CA LEU A 11 -5.99 7.33 2.95
C LEU A 11 -6.32 6.19 1.97
N MET A 12 -7.26 5.32 2.32
CA MET A 12 -7.68 4.22 1.45
C MET A 12 -8.31 4.74 0.14
N ASP A 13 -9.11 5.80 0.20
CA ASP A 13 -9.71 6.42 -0.98
C ASP A 13 -8.64 7.04 -1.90
N ASN A 14 -7.60 7.66 -1.33
CA ASN A 14 -6.46 8.15 -2.10
C ASN A 14 -5.68 7.01 -2.78
N ILE A 15 -5.47 5.88 -2.09
CA ILE A 15 -4.83 4.69 -2.67
C ILE A 15 -5.65 4.17 -3.85
N ARG A 16 -6.98 4.06 -3.71
CA ARG A 16 -7.88 3.63 -4.79
C ARG A 16 -7.75 4.52 -6.04
N ILE A 17 -7.73 5.83 -5.84
CA ILE A 17 -7.57 6.80 -6.95
C ILE A 17 -6.22 6.59 -7.64
N LEU A 18 -5.14 6.39 -6.87
CA LEU A 18 -3.79 6.21 -7.40
C LEU A 18 -3.64 4.89 -8.17
N VAL A 19 -4.16 3.78 -7.65
CA VAL A 19 -4.15 2.47 -8.33
C VAL A 19 -4.88 2.57 -9.66
N LYS A 20 -6.08 3.18 -9.66
CA LYS A 20 -6.87 3.38 -10.89
C LYS A 20 -6.15 4.25 -11.93
N LYS A 21 -5.46 5.32 -11.50
CA LYS A 21 -4.77 6.25 -12.41
C LYS A 21 -3.47 5.68 -12.97
N SER A 22 -2.69 5.01 -12.13
CA SER A 22 -1.36 4.52 -12.51
C SER A 22 -1.42 3.30 -13.41
N LYS A 23 -2.41 2.40 -13.24
CA LYS A 23 -2.47 1.08 -13.89
C LYS A 23 -1.19 0.24 -13.68
N MET A 24 -0.40 0.57 -12.66
CA MET A 24 0.86 -0.10 -12.33
C MET A 24 0.68 -1.22 -11.30
N PHE A 25 -0.48 -1.27 -10.64
CA PHE A 25 -0.80 -2.21 -9.58
C PHE A 25 -2.11 -2.91 -9.92
N ASN A 26 -2.22 -4.17 -9.52
CA ASN A 26 -3.41 -4.98 -9.81
C ASN A 26 -4.63 -4.52 -8.99
N ASN A 27 -4.39 -4.13 -7.73
CA ASN A 27 -5.40 -3.65 -6.79
C ASN A 27 -4.74 -2.84 -5.66
N GLU A 28 -5.54 -2.41 -4.68
CA GLU A 28 -5.06 -1.63 -3.54
C GLU A 28 -4.17 -2.42 -2.59
N GLN A 29 -4.41 -3.72 -2.45
CA GLN A 29 -3.63 -4.59 -1.59
C GLN A 29 -2.20 -4.76 -2.14
N ASP A 30 -2.07 -5.03 -3.43
CA ASP A 30 -0.79 -5.12 -4.15
C ASP A 30 0.02 -3.82 -4.00
N PHE A 31 -0.63 -2.67 -4.17
CA PHE A 31 0.01 -1.37 -3.91
C PHE A 31 0.54 -1.25 -2.46
N ILE A 32 -0.29 -1.61 -1.47
CA ILE A 32 0.07 -1.51 -0.05
C ILE A 32 1.25 -2.43 0.27
N GLU A 33 1.24 -3.67 -0.22
CA GLU A 33 2.31 -4.64 -0.02
C GLU A 33 3.63 -4.15 -0.63
N GLN A 34 3.61 -3.66 -1.87
CA GLN A 34 4.79 -3.08 -2.52
C GLN A 34 5.32 -1.85 -1.79
N ALA A 35 4.43 -0.99 -1.28
CA ALA A 35 4.80 0.17 -0.50
C ALA A 35 5.49 -0.22 0.82
N ILE A 36 4.96 -1.23 1.53
CA ILE A 36 5.56 -1.75 2.77
C ILE A 36 6.95 -2.33 2.49
N ILE A 37 7.08 -3.20 1.48
CA ILE A 37 8.36 -3.81 1.09
C ILE A 37 9.39 -2.72 0.81
N LYS A 38 9.03 -1.70 0.02
CA LYS A 38 9.92 -0.59 -0.32
C LYS A 38 10.42 0.16 0.92
N GLN A 39 9.57 0.39 1.93
CA GLN A 39 10.00 1.07 3.15
C GLN A 39 10.87 0.16 4.02
N MET A 40 10.57 -1.13 4.10
CA MET A 40 11.42 -2.09 4.82
C MET A 40 12.81 -2.21 4.20
N SER A 41 12.91 -2.24 2.86
CA SER A 41 14.21 -2.26 2.18
C SER A 41 15.05 -1.03 2.52
N ARG A 42 14.44 0.16 2.58
CA ARG A 42 15.13 1.40 2.97
C ARG A 42 15.62 1.38 4.42
N LEU A 43 14.88 0.76 5.32
CA LEU A 43 15.26 0.62 6.72
C LEU A 43 16.39 -0.40 6.93
N LYS A 44 16.49 -1.41 6.07
CA LYS A 44 17.57 -2.41 6.12
C LYS A 44 18.93 -1.83 5.72
N ASP A 45 18.93 -0.81 4.86
CA ASP A 45 20.13 -0.12 4.39
C ASP A 45 20.56 1.05 5.29
N LEU A 46 19.87 1.28 6.42
CA LEU A 46 20.21 2.23 7.49
C LEU A 46 20.89 1.51 8.66
#